data_AF-A0A0A2IZ64-F1
#
_entry.id   AF-A0A0A2IZ64-F1
#
_cell.length_a   1.000
_cell.length_b   1.000
_cell.length_c   1.000
_cell.angle_alpha   90.00
_cell.angle_beta   90.00
_cell.angle_gamma   90.00
#
_symmetry.space_group_name_H-M   'P 1'
#
loop_
_entity.id
_entity.type
_entity.pdbx_description
1 polymer ?
#
loop_
_entity_poly.entity_id
_entity_poly.type
_entity_poly.pdbx_seq_one_letter_code
_entity_poly.pdbx_strand_id
1 'polypeptide(L)' 'MGDSKVTDKYGNVINRGDYVWTRIRGGTHEGHVEEVITDQQRAEEVDVKNPPKVSRKDNMIWECD' A
#
# COMPACT_ATOMS: atom_id res chain seq x y z
N MET A 1 9.59 -8.47 18.02
CA MET A 1 8.27 -8.73 17.43
C MET A 1 7.65 -7.36 17.21
N GLY A 2 7.89 -6.78 16.04
CA GLY A 2 7.36 -5.46 15.70
C GLY A 2 6.19 -5.66 14.76
N ASP A 3 4.99 -5.38 15.22
CA ASP A 3 3.85 -5.18 14.33
C ASP A 3 4.16 -3.93 13.50
N SER A 4 4.78 -4.11 12.34
CA SER A 4 5.16 -3.05 11.40
C SER A 4 3.89 -2.37 10.89
N LYS A 5 3.32 -1.46 11.68
CA LYS A 5 2.13 -0.72 11.31
C LYS A 5 2.46 0.13 10.09
N VAL A 6 1.81 -0.17 8.97
CA VAL A 6 1.92 0.62 7.75
C VAL A 6 1.16 1.91 7.97
N THR A 7 1.85 3.04 7.88
CA THR A 7 1.27 4.36 8.04
C THR A 7 1.34 5.14 6.74
N ASP A 8 0.39 6.03 6.53
CA ASP A 8 0.47 7.03 5.47
C ASP A 8 1.52 8.10 5.81
N LYS A 9 1.76 9.01 4.86
CA LYS A 9 2.65 10.18 5.03
C LYS A 9 2.25 11.15 6.15
N TYR A 10 1.05 11.01 6.72
CA TYR A 10 0.54 11.80 7.83
C TYR A 10 0.62 11.04 9.17
N GLY A 11 1.11 9.80 9.17
CA GLY A 11 1.21 8.95 10.36
C GLY A 11 -0.07 8.18 10.70
N ASN A 12 -1.09 8.20 9.83
CA ASN A 12 -2.31 7.43 10.04
C ASN A 12 -2.06 5.97 9.66
N VAL A 13 -2.46 5.04 10.53
CA VAL A 13 -2.36 3.61 10.25
C VAL A 13 -3.32 3.24 9.11
N ILE A 14 -2.79 2.59 8.08
CA ILE A 14 -3.56 2.14 6.92
C ILE A 14 -4.07 0.73 7.17
N ASN A 15 -5.38 0.55 7.09
CA ASN A 15 -6.03 -0.74 7.20
C ASN A 15 -6.72 -1.13 5.90
N ARG A 16 -7.05 -2.42 5.80
CA ARG A 16 -7.86 -2.96 4.70
C ARG A 16 -9.22 -2.26 4.66
N GLY A 17 -9.60 -1.77 3.49
CA GLY A 17 -10.84 -1.02 3.27
C GLY A 17 -10.69 0.51 3.38
N ASP A 18 -9.57 1.01 3.90
CA ASP A 18 -9.33 2.45 3.98
C ASP A 18 -9.19 3.05 2.59
N TYR A 19 -9.64 4.29 2.41
CA TYR A 19 -9.49 5.01 1.16
C TYR A 19 -8.13 5.71 1.13
N VAL A 20 -7.30 5.38 0.15
CA VAL A 20 -5.98 5.97 -0.04
C VAL A 20 -5.90 6.63 -1.42
N TRP A 21 -5.19 7.76 -1.47
CA TRP A 21 -4.98 8.49 -2.71
C TRP A 21 -3.54 8.96 -2.82
N THR A 22 -3.02 8.92 -4.05
CA THR A 22 -1.67 9.36 -4.40
C THR A 22 -1.78 10.29 -5.59
N ARG A 23 -1.25 11.50 -5.43
CA ARG A 23 -1.22 12.47 -6.52
C ARG A 23 -0.10 12.14 -7.48
N ILE A 24 -0.40 12.10 -8.77
CA ILE A 24 0.59 11.96 -9.84
C ILE A 24 0.57 13.20 -10.73
N ARG A 25 1.62 13.40 -11.53
CA ARG A 25 1.63 14.48 -12.51
C ARG A 25 0.65 14.12 -13.63
N GLY A 26 -0.48 14.83 -13.69
CA GLY A 26 -1.53 14.60 -14.69
C GLY A 26 -2.72 13.76 -14.21
N GLY A 27 -2.82 13.46 -12.91
CA GLY A 27 -3.96 12.73 -12.37
C GLY A 27 -3.84 12.43 -10.88
N THR A 28 -4.77 11.60 -10.40
CA THR A 28 -4.76 11.07 -9.04
C THR A 28 -5.06 9.58 -9.13
N HIS A 29 -4.27 8.77 -8.45
CA HIS A 29 -4.63 7.37 -8.21
C HIS A 29 -5.32 7.32 -6.86
N GLU A 30 -6.60 7.02 -6.86
CA GLU A 30 -7.43 6.88 -5.67
C GLU A 30 -8.06 5.49 -5.61
N GLY A 31 -8.29 4.96 -4.42
CA GLY A 31 -8.96 3.67 -4.27
C GLY A 31 -8.92 3.14 -2.84
N HIS A 32 -9.68 2.08 -2.62
CA HIS A 32 -9.70 1.39 -1.33
C HIS A 32 -8.58 0.35 -1.23
N VAL A 33 -7.98 0.26 -0.04
CA VAL A 33 -6.96 -0.73 0.27
C VAL A 33 -7.56 -2.12 0.26
N GLU A 34 -7.00 -2.98 -0.57
CA GLU A 34 -7.41 -4.38 -0.64
C GLU A 34 -6.50 -5.28 0.19
N GLU A 35 -5.20 -5.01 0.23
CA GLU A 35 -4.25 -5.77 1.03
C GLU A 35 -3.08 -4.87 1.45
N VAL A 36 -2.58 -5.10 2.66
CA VAL A 36 -1.37 -4.46 3.16
C VAL A 36 -0.29 -5.53 3.19
N ILE A 37 0.75 -5.35 2.39
CA ILE A 37 1.83 -6.31 2.19
C ILE A 37 3.02 -5.84 3.01
N THR A 38 3.18 -6.45 4.17
CA THR A 38 4.31 -6.22 5.08
C THR A 38 5.43 -7.24 4.90
N ASP A 39 5.09 -8.42 4.38
CA ASP A 39 5.97 -9.58 4.34
C ASP A 39 6.68 -9.73 3.00
N GLN A 40 7.97 -10.03 3.05
CA GLN A 40 8.79 -10.26 1.86
C GLN A 40 8.23 -11.39 0.98
N GLN A 41 7.76 -12.47 1.60
CA GLN A 41 7.17 -13.61 0.90
C GLN A 41 5.92 -13.20 0.11
N ARG A 42 5.03 -12.42 0.74
CA ARG A 42 3.82 -11.96 0.08
C ARG A 42 4.14 -10.94 -1.02
N ALA A 43 5.17 -10.11 -0.83
CA ALA A 43 5.67 -9.19 -1.84
C ALA A 43 6.21 -9.94 -3.08
N GLU A 44 6.92 -11.06 -2.91
CA GLU A 44 7.36 -11.91 -4.03
C GLU A 44 6.17 -12.54 -4.77
N GLU A 45 5.14 -13.01 -4.05
CA GLU A 45 3.93 -13.59 -4.66
C GLU A 45 3.18 -12.60 -5.55
N VAL A 46 3.18 -11.33 -5.18
CA VAL A 46 2.53 -10.26 -5.96
C VAL A 46 3.49 -9.51 -6.90
N ASP A 47 4.72 -10.00 -7.05
CA ASP A 47 5.81 -9.41 -7.86
C ASP A 47 6.12 -7.93 -7.54
N VAL A 48 6.25 -7.65 -6.25
CA VAL A 48 6.44 -6.31 -5.71
C VAL A 48 7.74 -6.20 -4.95
N LYS A 49 8.45 -5.11 -5.18
CA LYS A 49 9.70 -4.79 -4.50
C LYS A 49 9.47 -3.86 -3.31
N ASN A 50 10.36 -3.98 -2.32
CA ASN A 50 10.48 -3.11 -1.15
C ASN A 50 9.20 -2.98 -0.29
N PRO A 51 8.82 -4.01 0.49
CA PRO A 51 7.77 -3.86 1.50
C PRO A 51 8.19 -2.80 2.54
N PRO A 52 7.23 -2.04 3.14
CA PRO A 52 5.79 -2.23 3.09
C PRO A 52 5.11 -1.65 1.85
N LYS A 53 4.07 -2.36 1.37
CA LYS A 53 3.32 -2.01 0.15
C LYS A 53 1.81 -2.11 0.38
N VAL A 54 1.05 -1.28 -0.33
CA VAL A 54 -0.42 -1.30 -0.26
C VAL A 54 -1.00 -1.62 -1.64
N SER A 55 -1.83 -2.66 -1.72
CA SER A 55 -2.54 -3.02 -2.95
C SER A 55 -3.95 -2.41 -2.95
N ARG A 56 -4.44 -2.08 -4.15
CA ARG A 56 -5.77 -1.53 -4.40
C ARG A 56 -6.47 -2.38 -5.46
N LYS A 57 -7.81 -2.40 -5.44
CA LYS A 57 -8.65 -3.16 -6.38
C LYS A 57 -8.44 -2.82 -7.86
N ASP A 58 -7.83 -1.69 -8.17
CA ASP A 58 -7.48 -1.29 -9.54
C ASP A 58 -6.09 -1.83 -9.94
N ASN A 59 -5.89 -3.14 -9.75
CA ASN A 59 -4.81 -3.99 -10.30
C ASN A 59 -3.36 -3.42 -10.32
N MET A 60 -3.04 -2.42 -9.51
CA MET A 60 -1.74 -1.72 -9.51
C MET A 60 -1.22 -1.58 -8.08
N ILE A 61 -0.10 -2.24 -7.81
CA ILE A 61 0.50 -2.32 -6.48
C ILE A 61 1.63 -1.28 -6.37
N TRP A 62 1.53 -0.31 -5.44
CA TRP A 62 2.40 0.89 -5.38
C TRP A 62 3.21 1.05 -4.08
N GLU A 63 4.45 1.57 -4.20
CA GLU A 63 5.43 1.69 -3.09
C GLU A 63 4.93 2.73 -2.12
N CYS A 64 4.86 2.36 -0.85
CA CYS A 64 4.70 3.34 0.21
C CYS A 64 6.07 4.02 0.36
N ASP A 65 6.20 5.22 -0.20
CA ASP A 65 7.23 6.21 0.21
C ASP A 65 6.92 6.76 1.60
#